data_AF-A0A7Z7YRX2-F1
#
_entry.id   AF-A0A7Z7YRX2-F1
#
_cell.length_a   1.000
_cell.length_b   1.000
_cell.length_c   1.000
_cell.angle_alpha   90.00
_cell.angle_beta   90.00
_cell.angle_gamma   90.00
#
_symmetry.space_group_name_H-M   'P 1'
#
loop_
_entity.id
_entity.type
_entity.pdbx_description
1 polymer ?
#
loop_
_entity_poly.entity_id
_entity_poly.type
_entity_poly.pdbx_seq_one_letter_code
_entity_poly.pdbx_strand_id
1 'polypeptide(L)' 'LSAASFQETTRVLTDAAIKGKRDDLLGLKENVIIGKLIPAGTGMRRYSDIQYDKATAPVTETSEEVETIE' A
#
# COMPACT_ATOMS: atom_id res chain seq x y z
N LEU A 1 -2.97 10.14 -3.09
CA LEU A 1 -2.59 10.16 -4.52
C LEU A 1 -3.02 8.88 -5.23
N SER A 2 -2.64 7.69 -4.74
CA SER A 2 -3.02 6.40 -5.33
C SER A 2 -4.52 6.21 -5.57
N ALA A 3 -5.38 6.67 -4.65
CA ALA A 3 -6.83 6.52 -4.79
C ALA A 3 -7.42 7.29 -5.99
N ALA A 4 -6.79 8.40 -6.39
CA ALA A 4 -7.28 9.22 -7.51
C ALA A 4 -6.86 8.68 -8.88
N SER A 5 -6.07 7.61 -8.97
CA SER A 5 -5.45 7.19 -10.23
C SER A 5 -6.28 6.20 -11.05
N PHE A 6 -7.37 5.66 -10.51
CA PHE A 6 -8.18 4.64 -11.19
C PHE A 6 -9.43 5.26 -11.83
N GLN A 7 -10.31 5.85 -11.02
CA GLN A 7 -11.56 6.49 -11.44
C GLN A 7 -11.96 7.60 -10.44
N GLU A 8 -12.99 8.38 -10.76
CA GLU A 8 -13.55 9.45 -9.90
C GLU A 8 -12.52 10.49 -9.42
N THR A 9 -11.53 10.80 -10.26
CA THR A 9 -10.38 11.67 -9.96
C THR A 9 -10.76 13.00 -9.30
N THR A 10 -11.75 13.70 -9.86
CA THR A 10 -12.19 15.01 -9.38
C THR A 10 -12.71 14.96 -7.95
N ARG A 11 -13.54 13.95 -7.63
CA ARG A 11 -14.12 13.78 -6.30
C ARG A 11 -13.03 13.48 -5.27
N VAL A 12 -12.16 12.52 -5.59
CA VAL A 12 -11.09 12.07 -4.69
C VAL A 12 -10.07 13.18 -4.43
N LEU A 13 -9.71 13.98 -5.44
CA LEU A 13 -8.79 15.11 -5.27
C LEU A 13 -9.43 16.26 -4.48
N THR A 14 -10.72 16.54 -4.70
CA THR A 14 -11.43 17.61 -3.98
C THR A 14 -11.52 17.28 -2.49
N ASP A 15 -11.91 16.05 -2.14
CA ASP A 15 -11.98 15.60 -0.75
C ASP A 15 -10.60 15.63 -0.07
N ALA A 16 -9.55 15.26 -0.79
CA ALA A 16 -8.18 15.29 -0.28
C ALA A 16 -7.69 16.73 -0.06
N ALA A 17 -8.02 17.66 -0.95
CA ALA A 17 -7.67 19.08 -0.84
C ALA A 17 -8.38 19.75 0.35
N ILE A 18 -9.69 19.50 0.52
CA ILE A 18 -10.47 20.00 1.66
C ILE A 18 -9.89 19.50 2.99
N LYS A 19 -9.50 18.22 3.05
CA LYS A 19 -8.91 17.61 4.24
C LYS A 19 -7.42 17.95 4.44
N GLY A 20 -6.78 18.64 3.49
CA GLY A 20 -5.33 18.92 3.51
C GLY A 20 -4.47 17.66 3.57
N LYS A 21 -4.95 16.54 3.00
CA LYS A 21 -4.31 15.23 3.12
C LYS A 21 -2.98 15.21 2.38
N ARG A 22 -1.90 14.83 3.08
CA ARG A 22 -0.58 14.60 2.47
C ARG A 22 -0.42 13.12 2.12
N ASP A 23 0.36 12.87 1.08
CA ASP A 23 0.70 11.54 0.62
C ASP A 23 2.22 11.36 0.75
N ASP A 24 2.61 10.41 1.61
CA ASP A 24 4.02 10.16 1.94
C ASP A 24 4.71 9.23 0.93
N LEU A 25 4.02 8.81 -0.15
CA LEU A 25 4.58 8.01 -1.24
C LEU A 25 5.17 6.68 -0.76
N LEU A 26 4.49 6.01 0.17
CA LEU A 26 4.93 4.71 0.71
C LEU A 26 4.43 3.53 -0.13
N GLY A 27 3.42 3.75 -0.95
CA GLY A 27 2.77 2.76 -1.78
C GLY A 27 3.42 2.59 -3.14
N LEU A 28 3.05 1.49 -3.78
CA LEU A 28 3.54 1.11 -5.10
C LEU A 28 3.01 2.06 -6.19
N LYS A 29 1.70 2.29 -6.21
CA LYS A 29 1.02 3.12 -7.22
C LYS A 29 1.48 4.58 -7.17
N GLU A 30 1.59 5.17 -5.99
CA GLU A 30 2.09 6.55 -5.83
C GLU A 30 3.47 6.73 -6.47
N ASN A 31 4.41 5.84 -6.15
CA ASN A 31 5.78 5.92 -6.65
C ASN A 31 5.86 5.72 -8.16
N VAL A 32 5.02 4.83 -8.71
CA VAL A 32 4.89 4.66 -10.17
C VAL A 32 4.38 5.94 -10.83
N ILE A 33 3.34 6.56 -10.29
CA ILE A 33 2.75 7.79 -10.86
C ILE A 33 3.75 8.95 -10.81
N ILE A 34 4.55 9.06 -9.74
CA ILE A 34 5.56 10.10 -9.57
C ILE A 34 6.85 9.81 -10.37
N GLY A 35 7.10 8.56 -10.77
CA GLY A 35 8.34 8.15 -11.44
C GLY A 35 9.53 7.94 -10.50
N LYS A 36 9.26 7.61 -9.23
CA LYS A 36 10.27 7.21 -8.23
C LYS A 36 10.41 5.69 -8.20
N LEU A 37 11.55 5.22 -7.70
CA LEU A 37 11.80 3.79 -7.50
C LEU A 37 10.72 3.20 -6.60
N ILE A 38 10.03 2.16 -7.06
CA ILE A 38 8.96 1.50 -6.30
C ILE A 38 9.54 0.78 -5.08
N PRO A 39 8.80 0.69 -3.96
CA PRO A 39 9.23 -0.01 -2.75
C PRO A 39 9.10 -1.55 -2.91
N ALA A 40 9.60 -2.09 -4.02
CA ALA A 40 9.60 -3.51 -4.33
C ALA A 40 10.88 -3.86 -5.10
N GLY A 41 11.34 -5.11 -4.96
CA GLY A 41 12.56 -5.61 -5.60
C GLY A 41 13.77 -4.72 -5.33
N THR A 42 14.33 -4.13 -6.38
CA THR A 42 15.52 -3.27 -6.34
C THR A 42 15.33 -1.97 -5.56
N GLY A 43 14.08 -1.55 -5.30
CA GLY A 43 13.77 -0.38 -4.49
C GLY A 43 13.64 -0.61 -2.99
N MET A 44 13.82 -1.84 -2.51
CA MET A 44 13.86 -2.14 -1.07
C MET A 44 15.21 -1.83 -0.39
N ARG A 45 16.03 -0.92 -0.94
CA ARG A 45 17.35 -0.56 -0.39
C ARG A 45 17.34 -0.02 1.05
N ARG A 46 16.20 0.52 1.52
CA ARG A 46 16.05 1.00 2.91
C ARG A 46 15.69 -0.11 3.90
N TYR A 47 15.19 -1.25 3.42
CA TYR A 47 14.74 -2.37 4.24
C TYR A 47 15.61 -3.63 4.08
N SER A 48 16.57 -3.62 3.14
CA SER A 48 17.49 -4.73 2.89
C SER A 48 18.43 -5.05 4.05
N ASP A 49 18.70 -4.08 4.94
CA ASP A 49 19.62 -4.23 6.08
C ASP A 49 18.89 -4.34 7.44
N ILE A 50 17.55 -4.44 7.44
CA ILE A 50 16.79 -4.57 8.69
C ILE A 50 16.90 -6.01 9.18
N GLN A 51 17.66 -6.19 10.25
CA GLN A 51 17.72 -7.43 11.03
C GLN A 51 16.37 -7.61 11.75
N TYR A 52 15.58 -8.60 11.34
CA TYR A 52 14.35 -8.97 12.03
C TYR A 52 14.70 -9.85 13.23
N ASP A 53 14.40 -9.38 14.44
CA ASP A 53 14.45 -10.25 15.61
C ASP A 53 13.26 -11.22 15.51
N LYS A 54 13.57 -12.50 15.32
CA LYS A 54 12.57 -13.54 15.06
C LYS A 54 11.90 -13.95 16.37
N ALA A 55 11.09 -13.06 16.93
CA ALA A 55 10.27 -13.35 18.10
C ALA A 55 8.89 -12.73 17.92
N THR A 56 8.04 -13.38 17.13
CA THR A 56 6.62 -13.72 17.44
C THR A 56 6.05 -14.45 16.24
N ALA A 57 5.32 -15.53 16.52
CA ALA A 57 4.77 -16.51 15.58
C ALA A 57 3.97 -15.90 14.41
N PRO A 58 3.90 -16.57 13.25
CA PRO A 58 3.07 -16.12 12.13
C PRO A 58 1.60 -16.08 12.56
N VAL A 59 0.98 -14.92 12.44
CA VAL A 59 -0.48 -14.79 12.50
C VAL A 59 -0.99 -15.46 11.23
N THR A 60 -1.57 -16.65 11.38
CA THR A 60 -2.30 -17.34 10.31
C THR A 60 -3.49 -16.45 9.92
N GLU A 61 -3.42 -15.89 8.71
CA GLU A 61 -4.60 -15.37 8.03
C GLU A 61 -5.48 -16.58 7.69
N THR A 62 -6.47 -16.87 8.55
CA THR A 62 -7.59 -17.73 8.18
C THR A 62 -8.41 -16.96 7.17
N SER A 63 -8.27 -17.29 5.89
CA SER A 63 -9.21 -16.91 4.85
C SER A 63 -10.54 -17.61 5.12
N GLU A 64 -11.50 -16.87 5.68
CA GLU A 64 -12.92 -17.23 5.64
C GLU A 64 -13.42 -17.06 4.21
N GLU A 65 -13.83 -18.16 3.57
CA GLU A 65 -14.65 -18.30 2.35
C GLU A 65 -14.56 -19.80 1.97
N VAL A 66 -15.58 -20.65 1.77
CA VAL A 66 -17.03 -20.56 1.50
C VAL A 66 -17.62 -21.96 1.79
N GLU A 67 -18.79 -21.99 2.45
CA GLU A 67 -20.00 -22.80 2.20
C GLU A 67 -19.93 -24.26 1.67
N THR A 68 -20.88 -25.09 2.14
CA THR A 68 -21.73 -26.05 1.37
C THR A 68 -21.70 -27.52 1.86
N ILE A 69 -22.82 -27.96 2.48
CA ILE A 69 -23.57 -29.26 2.35
C ILE A 69 -22.77 -30.55 2.70
N GLU A 70 -23.16 -31.46 3.62
CA GLU A 70 -24.44 -32.14 3.89
C GLU A 70 -24.45 -32.70 5.33
#